data_AF-A0A530QLN4-F1
#
_entry.id   AF-A0A530QLN4-F1
#
_cell.length_a   1.000
_cell.length_b   1.000
_cell.length_c   1.000
_cell.angle_alpha   90.00
_cell.angle_beta   90.00
_cell.angle_gamma   90.00
#
_symmetry.space_group_name_H-M   'P 1'
#
loop_
_entity.id
_entity.type
_entity.pdbx_description
1 polymer ?
#
loop_
_entity_poly.entity_id
_entity_poly.type
_entity_poly.pdbx_seq_one_letter_code
_entity_poly.pdbx_strand_id
1 'polypeptide(L)' 'MLLIRSLAFNFVFYVNLIVQMILWTPYYFLSPRHRAWFVPKFWSRTSMWLYDKIAGTK' A
#
# COMPACT_ATOMS: atom_id res chain seq x y z
N MET A 1 20.56 10.22 -8.48
CA MET A 1 19.29 9.72 -9.07
C MET A 1 18.66 8.58 -8.26
N LEU A 2 19.43 7.55 -7.86
CA LEU A 2 18.92 6.47 -7.00
C LEU A 2 18.39 6.95 -5.64
N LEU A 3 19.12 7.85 -4.97
CA LEU A 3 18.73 8.35 -3.64
C LEU A 3 17.37 9.07 -3.67
N ILE A 4 17.18 9.97 -4.64
CA ILE A 4 15.93 10.73 -4.83
C ILE A 4 14.77 9.79 -5.11
N ARG A 5 14.99 8.79 -5.98
CA ARG A 5 13.97 7.79 -6.33
C ARG A 5 13.60 6.90 -5.14
N SER A 6 14.59 6.52 -4.34
CA SER A 6 14.39 5.77 -3.10
C SER A 6 13.60 6.58 -2.08
N LEU A 7 13.95 7.86 -1.88
CA LEU A 7 13.26 8.75 -0.95
C LEU A 7 11.81 8.99 -1.38
N ALA A 8 11.57 9.21 -2.67
CA ALA A 8 10.24 9.38 -3.23
C ALA A 8 9.39 8.10 -3.05
N PHE A 9 9.96 6.93 -3.33
CA PHE A 9 9.26 5.66 -3.09
C PHE A 9 8.92 5.49 -1.61
N ASN A 10 9.87 5.75 -0.72
CA ASN A 10 9.70 5.60 0.73
C ASN A 10 8.56 6.50 1.24
N PHE A 11 8.56 7.77 0.85
CA PHE A 11 7.52 8.72 1.21
C PHE A 11 6.14 8.27 0.69
N VAL A 12 6.03 7.97 -0.60
CA VAL A 12 4.75 7.58 -1.20
C VAL A 12 4.26 6.24 -0.64
N PHE A 13 5.15 5.29 -0.40
CA PHE A 13 4.84 3.99 0.20
C PHE A 13 4.24 4.16 1.60
N TYR A 14 4.89 4.92 2.48
CA TYR A 14 4.38 5.15 3.83
C TYR A 14 3.08 5.94 3.85
N VAL A 15 2.96 7.00 3.05
CA VAL A 15 1.71 7.76 2.93
C VAL A 15 0.56 6.85 2.47
N ASN A 16 0.80 6.05 1.43
CA ASN A 16 -0.19 5.09 0.93
C ASN A 16 -0.60 4.06 2.01
N LEU A 17 0.37 3.51 2.75
CA LEU A 17 0.10 2.57 3.84
C LEU A 17 -0.71 3.19 4.97
N ILE A 18 -0.37 4.41 5.40
CA ILE A 18 -1.08 5.12 6.46
C ILE A 18 -2.53 5.40 6.04
N VAL A 19 -2.74 5.90 4.83
CA VAL A 19 -4.09 6.14 4.28
C VAL A 19 -4.89 4.84 4.24
N GLN A 20 -4.28 3.76 3.77
CA GLN A 20 -4.93 2.45 3.73
C GLN A 20 -5.23 1.88 5.11
N MET A 21 -4.34 2.05 6.08
CA MET A 21 -4.60 1.67 7.47
C MET A 21 -5.80 2.45 8.02
N ILE A 22 -5.84 3.78 7.86
CA ILE A 22 -6.94 4.59 8.40
C ILE A 22 -8.29 4.21 7.78
N LEU A 23 -8.34 3.99 6.46
CA LEU A 23 -9.58 3.67 5.75
C LEU A 23 -10.01 2.21 5.92
N TRP A 24 -9.08 1.26 5.84
CA TRP A 24 -9.42 -0.16 5.83
C TRP A 24 -9.45 -0.80 7.20
N THR A 25 -8.77 -0.26 8.21
CA THR A 25 -8.85 -0.77 9.59
C THR A 25 -10.28 -0.84 10.12
N PRO A 26 -11.10 0.24 10.06
CA PRO A 26 -12.48 0.16 10.53
C PRO A 26 -13.29 -0.87 9.72
N TYR A 27 -13.11 -0.93 8.40
CA TYR A 27 -13.78 -1.93 7.56
C TYR A 27 -13.35 -3.37 7.90
N TYR A 28 -12.07 -3.60 8.16
CA TYR A 28 -11.51 -4.91 8.48
C TYR A 28 -12.08 -5.46 9.79
N PHE A 29 -12.20 -4.61 10.83
CA PHE A 29 -12.76 -5.01 12.12
C PHE A 29 -14.28 -5.20 12.11
N LEU A 30 -15.01 -4.47 11.25
CA LEU A 30 -16.47 -4.56 11.18
C LEU A 30 -16.99 -5.57 10.14
N SER A 31 -16.15 -5.98 9.18
CA SER A 31 -16.57 -6.87 8.10
C SER A 31 -16.42 -8.37 8.43
N PRO A 32 -17.26 -9.25 7.84
CA PRO A 32 -17.09 -10.69 7.97
C PRO A 32 -15.73 -11.15 7.41
N ARG A 33 -15.10 -12.16 8.04
CA ARG A 33 -13.74 -12.64 7.74
C ARG A 33 -13.47 -12.92 6.25
N HIS A 34 -14.47 -13.41 5.52
CA HIS A 34 -14.38 -13.62 4.07
C HIS A 34 -14.09 -12.33 3.29
N ARG A 35 -14.71 -11.20 3.67
CA ARG A 35 -14.52 -9.89 3.02
C ARG A 35 -13.30 -9.15 3.56
N ALA A 36 -12.98 -9.33 4.84
CA ALA A 36 -11.81 -8.74 5.47
C ALA A 36 -10.50 -9.14 4.75
N TRP A 37 -10.44 -10.34 4.16
CA TRP A 37 -9.31 -10.83 3.34
C TRP A 37 -9.01 -10.00 2.09
N PHE A 38 -9.94 -9.16 1.63
CA PHE A 38 -9.68 -8.24 0.50
C PHE A 38 -8.65 -7.16 0.87
N VAL A 39 -8.69 -6.68 2.12
CA VAL A 39 -7.84 -5.59 2.61
C VAL A 39 -6.34 -5.89 2.43
N PRO A 40 -5.77 -6.98 2.98
CA PRO A 40 -4.34 -7.27 2.83
C PRO A 40 -3.94 -7.54 1.36
N LYS A 41 -4.84 -8.11 0.54
CA LYS A 41 -4.58 -8.28 -0.90
C LYS A 41 -4.48 -6.93 -1.61
N PHE A 42 -5.34 -5.99 -1.25
CA PHE A 42 -5.31 -4.63 -1.77
C PHE A 42 -4.03 -3.88 -1.37
N TRP A 43 -3.60 -4.03 -0.11
CA TRP A 43 -2.36 -3.44 0.40
C TRP A 43 -1.12 -3.94 -0.35
N SER A 44 -1.04 -5.25 -0.58
CA SER A 44 0.06 -5.84 -1.37
C SER A 44 0.04 -5.35 -2.82
N ARG A 45 -1.14 -5.33 -3.49
CA ARG A 45 -1.25 -4.88 -4.89
C ARG A 45 -0.84 -3.43 -5.07
N THR A 46 -1.32 -2.54 -4.22
CA THR A 46 -1.00 -1.11 -4.30
C THR A 46 0.47 -0.84 -4.00
N SER A 47 1.07 -1.57 -3.05
CA SER A 47 2.50 -1.46 -2.74
C SER A 47 3.38 -1.91 -3.90
N MET A 48 3.05 -3.05 -4.53
CA MET A 48 3.76 -3.55 -5.71
C MET A 48 3.58 -2.63 -6.92
N TRP A 49 2.40 -2.03 -7.09
CA TRP A 49 2.15 -1.05 -8.15
C TRP A 49 2.98 0.22 -7.95
N LEU A 50 3.08 0.74 -6.72
CA LEU A 50 3.96 1.87 -6.40
C LEU A 50 5.44 1.53 -6.63
N TYR A 51 5.82 0.29 -6.34
CA TYR A 51 7.17 -0.19 -6.56
C TYR A 51 7.51 -0.24 -8.05
N ASP A 52 6.65 -0.81 -8.89
CA ASP A 52 6.79 -0.78 -10.36
C ASP A 52 6.86 0.67 -10.89
N LYS A 53 5.96 1.54 -10.45
CA LYS A 53 5.89 2.93 -10.95
C LYS A 53 7.06 3.81 -10.55
N ILE A 54 7.55 3.69 -9.32
CA ILE A 54 8.58 4.60 -8.79
C ILE A 54 9.97 3.95 -8.86
N ALA A 55 10.09 2.67 -8.52
CA ALA A 55 11.35 1.95 -8.58
C ALA A 55 11.65 1.32 -9.95
N GLY A 56 10.69 1.30 -10.88
CA GLY A 56 10.89 0.83 -12.26
C GLY A 56 11.26 -0.65 -12.34
N THR A 57 10.82 -1.44 -11.36
CA THR A 57 11.07 -2.87 -11.24
C THR A 57 9.93 -3.62 -11.91
N LYS A 58 10.23 -4.34 -12.99
CA LYS A 58 9.31 -5.27 -13.67
C LYS A 58 9.46 -6.69 -13.13
#